data_AF-A0A2W4LK75-F1
#
_entry.id   AF-A0A2W4LK75-F1
#
_cell.length_a   1.000
_cell.length_b   1.000
_cell.length_c   1.000
_cell.angle_alpha   90.00
_cell.angle_beta   90.00
_cell.angle_gamma   90.00
#
_symmetry.space_group_name_H-M   'P 1'
#
loop_
_entity.id
_entity.type
_entity.pdbx_description
1 polymer ?
#
loop_
_entity_poly.entity_id
_entity_poly.type
_entity_poly.pdbx_seq_one_letter_code
_entity_poly.pdbx_strand_id
1 'polypeptide(L)' 'VVLTVRQAKGLEFDTVLVVDPEGILTESPRGLSDLYVALTRATQRLGVLHPGPLPAVLEGKLRPAD' A
#
# COMPACT_ATOMS: atom_id res chain seq x y z
N VAL A 1 -0.19 -0.36 -14.74
CA VAL A 1 1.23 0.09 -14.69
C VAL A 1 1.82 -0.32 -13.34
N VAL A 2 3.13 -0.45 -13.24
CA VAL A 2 3.82 -0.66 -11.95
C VAL A 2 4.61 0.59 -11.63
N LEU A 3 4.40 1.14 -10.45
CA LEU A 3 5.00 2.39 -9.99
C LEU A 3 5.53 2.20 -8.57
N THR A 4 6.65 2.84 -8.27
CA THR A 4 7.06 3.06 -6.88
C THR A 4 6.09 4.04 -6.20
N VAL A 5 6.06 4.05 -4.87
CA VAL A 5 5.24 5.00 -4.10
C VAL A 5 5.55 6.46 -4.49
N ARG A 6 6.83 6.78 -4.71
CA ARG A 6 7.25 8.13 -5.11
C ARG A 6 6.71 8.54 -6.48
N GLN A 7 6.69 7.61 -7.44
CA GLN A 7 6.13 7.87 -8.77
C GLN A 7 4.61 7.99 -8.74
N ALA A 8 3.93 7.28 -7.84
CA ALA A 8 2.47 7.34 -7.68
C ALA A 8 1.99 8.58 -6.90
N LYS A 9 2.89 9.30 -6.22
CA LYS A 9 2.53 10.45 -5.38
C LYS A 9 1.87 11.55 -6.22
N GLY A 10 0.68 11.98 -5.81
CA GLY A 10 -0.11 13.01 -6.51
C GLY A 10 -0.91 12.47 -7.70
N LEU A 11 -0.79 11.19 -8.02
CA LEU A 11 -1.65 10.49 -8.96
C LEU A 11 -2.78 9.78 -8.21
N GLU A 12 -3.84 9.44 -8.94
CA GLU A 12 -4.97 8.65 -8.45
C GLU A 12 -5.36 7.64 -9.53
N PHE A 13 -5.87 6.48 -9.08
CA PHE A 13 -6.29 5.39 -9.94
C PHE A 13 -7.58 4.76 -9.42
N ASP A 14 -8.43 4.29 -10.33
CA ASP A 14 -9.67 3.61 -9.95
C ASP A 14 -9.38 2.38 -9.09
N THR A 15 -8.37 1.59 -9.44
CA THR A 15 -7.97 0.40 -8.69
C THR A 15 -6.47 0.40 -8.44
N VAL A 16 -6.08 0.13 -7.19
CA VAL A 16 -4.67 0.02 -6.78
C VAL A 16 -4.45 -1.29 -6.04
N LEU A 17 -3.31 -1.92 -6.32
CA LEU A 17 -2.80 -3.05 -5.59
C LEU A 17 -1.50 -2.62 -4.89
N VAL A 18 -1.52 -2.56 -3.56
CA VAL A 18 -0.32 -2.30 -2.76
C VAL A 18 0.36 -3.64 -2.50
N VAL A 19 1.57 -3.80 -3.03
CA VAL A 19 2.35 -5.03 -2.90
C VAL A 19 3.45 -4.80 -1.86
N ASP A 20 3.64 -5.79 -0.99
CA ASP A 20 4.61 -5.81 0.10
C ASP A 20 4.58 -4.54 0.99
N PRO A 21 3.50 -4.34 1.77
CA PRO A 21 3.38 -3.18 2.67
C PRO A 21 4.50 -3.07 3.71
N GLU A 22 5.06 -4.20 4.15
CA GLU A 22 6.18 -4.23 5.11
C GLU A 22 7.47 -3.73 4.44
N GLY A 23 7.72 -4.15 3.20
CA GLY A 23 8.79 -3.57 2.37
C GLY A 23 8.66 -2.06 2.22
N ILE A 24 7.46 -1.54 1.89
CA ILE A 24 7.22 -0.09 1.78
C ILE A 24 7.50 0.64 3.10
N LEU A 25 7.10 0.04 4.23
CA LEU A 25 7.26 0.64 5.56
C LEU A 25 8.74 0.69 6.01
N THR A 26 9.56 -0.26 5.57
CA THR A 26 10.95 -0.40 6.02
C THR A 26 11.98 0.18 5.04
N GLU A 27 11.62 0.40 3.77
CA GLU A 27 12.51 0.95 2.74
C GLU A 27 12.94 2.41 3.01
N SER A 28 12.20 3.14 3.85
CA SER A 28 12.33 4.59 4.03
C SER A 28 12.14 5.01 5.49
N PRO A 29 12.89 6.00 6.00
CA PRO A 29 12.60 6.62 7.30
C PRO A 29 11.22 7.26 7.39
N ARG A 30 10.57 7.51 6.24
CA ARG A 30 9.20 8.00 6.13
C ARG A 30 8.22 6.90 5.73
N GLY A 31 8.55 5.63 5.95
CA GLY A 31 7.79 4.48 5.47
C GLY A 31 6.31 4.50 5.85
N LEU A 32 5.93 5.02 7.03
CA LEU A 32 4.52 5.23 7.38
C LEU A 32 3.81 6.22 6.44
N SER A 33 4.48 7.32 6.07
CA SER A 33 3.95 8.28 5.10
C SER A 33 3.91 7.67 3.70
N ASP A 34 4.91 6.89 3.32
CA ASP A 34 4.95 6.22 2.02
C ASP A 34 3.82 5.18 1.90
N LEU A 35 3.61 4.37 2.95
CA LEU A 35 2.50 3.43 3.02
C LEU A 35 1.14 4.13 2.98
N TYR A 36 0.98 5.25 3.70
CA TYR A 36 -0.24 6.06 3.63
C TYR A 36 -0.49 6.59 2.21
N VAL A 37 0.55 7.09 1.53
CA VAL A 37 0.44 7.55 0.14
C VAL A 37 -0.03 6.39 -0.74
N ALA A 38 0.60 5.22 -0.66
CA ALA A 38 0.25 4.05 -1.47
C ALA A 38 -1.22 3.62 -1.27
N LEU A 39 -1.68 3.51 -0.02
CA LEU A 39 -3.03 3.09 0.33
C LEU A 39 -4.11 4.09 -0.11
N THR A 40 -3.76 5.37 -0.28
CA THR A 40 -4.70 6.44 -0.65
C THR A 40 -4.68 6.79 -2.14
N ARG A 41 -3.97 6.03 -2.98
CA ARG A 41 -3.99 6.24 -4.44
C ARG A 41 -5.25 5.67 -5.11
N ALA A 42 -5.98 4.79 -4.43
CA ALA A 42 -7.21 4.19 -4.94
C ALA A 42 -8.42 5.10 -4.74
N THR A 43 -9.19 5.36 -5.80
CA THR A 43 -10.46 6.10 -5.72
C THR A 43 -11.68 5.17 -5.61
N GLN A 44 -11.58 3.91 -6.08
CA GLN A 44 -12.69 2.96 -6.03
C GLN A 44 -12.34 1.65 -5.31
N ARG A 45 -11.21 1.02 -5.64
CA ARG A 45 -10.83 -0.30 -5.09
C ARG A 45 -9.37 -0.35 -4.68
N LEU A 46 -9.14 -0.88 -3.48
CA LEU A 46 -7.80 -1.12 -2.93
C LEU A 46 -7.65 -2.61 -2.62
N GLY A 47 -6.62 -3.22 -3.19
CA GLY A 47 -6.13 -4.54 -2.80
C GLY A 47 -4.76 -4.43 -2.13
N VAL A 48 -4.46 -5.37 -1.24
CA VAL A 48 -3.14 -5.48 -0.61
C VAL A 48 -2.64 -6.90 -0.78
N LEU A 49 -1.43 -7.06 -1.31
CA LEU A 49 -0.73 -8.34 -1.38
C LEU A 49 0.50 -8.28 -0.49
N HIS A 50 0.66 -9.28 0.37
CA HIS A 50 1.77 -9.35 1.30
C HIS A 50 2.37 -10.77 1.27
N PRO A 51 3.69 -10.93 1.05
CA PRO A 51 4.33 -12.25 0.99
C PRO A 51 4.55 -12.87 2.39
N GLY A 52 4.49 -12.05 3.44
CA GLY A 52 4.64 -12.46 4.85
C GLY A 52 3.53 -11.86 5.72
N PRO A 53 3.73 -11.73 7.04
CA PRO A 53 2.79 -11.01 7.90
C PRO A 53 2.52 -9.60 7.39
N LEU A 54 1.31 -9.09 7.64
CA LEU A 54 1.04 -7.67 7.44
C LEU A 54 1.83 -6.84 8.46
N PRO A 55 2.20 -5.58 8.14
CA PRO A 55 2.70 -4.67 9.14
C PRO A 55 1.71 -4.53 10.29
N ALA A 56 2.21 -4.43 11.52
CA ALA A 56 1.37 -4.28 12.72
C ALA A 56 0.33 -3.14 12.61
N VAL A 57 0.66 -2.08 11.87
CA VAL A 57 -0.25 -0.95 11.63
C VAL A 57 -1.45 -1.28 10.73
N LEU A 58 -1.43 -2.40 10.01
CA LEU A 58 -2.50 -2.91 9.14
C LEU A 58 -3.15 -4.20 9.68
N GLU A 59 -2.59 -4.82 10.71
CA GLU A 59 -3.17 -6.02 11.32
C GLU A 59 -4.61 -5.77 11.78
N GLY A 60 -5.51 -6.71 11.45
CA GLY A 60 -6.94 -6.64 11.77
C GLY A 60 -7.73 -5.55 11.04
N LYS A 61 -7.09 -4.73 10.18
CA LYS A 61 -7.76 -3.65 9.42
C LYS A 61 -8.19 -4.06 8.02
N LEU A 62 -7.65 -5.17 7.52
CA LEU A 62 -7.94 -5.72 6.21
C LEU A 62 -8.68 -7.03 6.34
N ARG A 63 -9.59 -7.29 5.40
CA ARG A 63 -10.27 -8.57 5.25
C ARG A 63 -9.68 -9.29 4.04
N PRO A 64 -9.46 -10.61 4.11
CA PRO A 64 -9.13 -11.40 2.92
C PRO A 64 -10.17 -11.18 1.83
N ALA A 65 -9.74 -11.16 0.58
CA ALA A 65 -10.66 -11.26 -0.55
C ALA A 65 -11.21 -12.70 -0.61
N ASP A 66 -12.48 -12.82 -0.95
CA ASP A 66 -13.16 -14.11 -1.19
C ASP A 66 -12.63 -14.81 -2.46
#